data_AF-A0A380MS90-F1
#
_entry.id   AF-A0A380MS90-F1
#
_cell.length_a   1.000
_cell.length_b   1.000
_cell.length_c   1.000
_cell.angle_alpha   90.00
_cell.angle_beta   90.00
_cell.angle_gamma   90.00
#
_symmetry.space_group_name_H-M   'P 1'
#
loop_
_entity.id
_entity.type
_entity.pdbx_description
1 polymer ?
#
loop_
_entity_poly.entity_id
_entity_poly.type
_entity_poly.pdbx_seq_one_letter_code
_entity_poly.pdbx_strand_id
1 'polypeptide(L)'
;MKYASQLCLLSLFGLFSTATIAAVNCKDISKSFNATRADNREILTAYAEKCPMTIKDARGFSLYDSAALHGRGELMKWLVNQHIAKEGQYSPAMIKLIQTGLRYLDIDAGVINGKLTSETKNAIKAYQKSIGQTPTGRISASWLPNFYRQLVKAMQNDFSILGYNIGAADGIIGAGTQKAMKSFREKHKVAVPDYPRVDDQLIYQLMLAQNEIQKQRLAKKREEEKAAAIAKQKALEAKKEQAKKEAERKRKEELARQEKARKAAERKAKAEADAEATRRQNALALERQRAQLQAIQQAEAQRRQAQLTTQAQQVEAQRQTQLVAQAKQAEVQRQAQLAAQAKQAEAQRQAQLAAQAKQAEAQRQAQLAAQARQAEAQRQAQLAAQAKQTSTVQKSRTGRKFNKVSGILVFGGNANTCAINGQKIEASWCQSNYPSGANKACDAVISNTGVVVSLRCK
;
A
#
# COMPACT_ATOMS: atom_id res chain seq x y z
N MET A 1 69.82 98.98 76.19
CA MET A 1 68.98 98.20 77.14
C MET A 1 67.94 97.41 76.35
N LYS A 2 67.27 96.45 77.00
CA LYS A 2 66.09 95.64 76.58
C LYS A 2 65.43 95.91 75.20
N TYR A 3 65.19 94.81 74.48
CA TYR A 3 64.02 94.41 73.65
C TYR A 3 63.04 95.49 73.12
N ALA A 4 62.46 95.37 71.92
CA ALA A 4 62.00 94.12 71.28
C ALA A 4 61.97 94.16 69.74
N SER A 5 61.77 92.99 69.12
CA SER A 5 61.53 92.80 67.68
C SER A 5 60.12 92.24 67.48
N GLN A 6 59.38 92.74 66.48
CA GLN A 6 58.13 92.09 66.06
C GLN A 6 57.84 92.34 64.57
N LEU A 7 57.48 91.28 63.85
CA LEU A 7 57.25 91.28 62.40
C LEU A 7 55.92 91.98 62.05
N CYS A 8 55.93 92.78 60.98
CA CYS A 8 54.70 93.14 60.29
C CYS A 8 54.26 91.95 59.43
N LEU A 9 53.30 91.17 59.91
CA LEU A 9 52.77 89.97 59.25
C LEU A 9 51.40 90.32 58.65
N LEU A 10 51.27 90.26 57.32
CA LEU A 10 50.06 90.72 56.62
C LEU A 10 48.82 89.87 57.00
N SER A 11 47.74 90.58 57.34
CA SER A 11 46.44 90.02 57.72
C SER A 11 45.63 89.57 56.49
N LEU A 12 45.82 88.32 56.09
CA LEU A 12 44.97 87.62 55.11
C LEU A 12 43.57 87.29 55.70
N PHE A 13 42.74 88.33 55.83
CA PHE A 13 41.37 88.22 56.35
C PHE A 13 40.32 88.10 55.23
N GLY A 14 39.79 86.89 55.05
CA GLY A 14 38.39 86.65 54.71
C GLY A 14 37.78 87.27 53.44
N LEU A 15 38.17 86.79 52.25
CA LEU A 15 37.28 86.82 51.08
C LEU A 15 36.31 85.63 51.09
N PHE A 16 35.44 85.57 52.09
CA PHE A 16 34.24 84.75 51.99
C PHE A 16 33.28 85.43 51.01
N SER A 17 33.15 84.89 49.81
CA SER A 17 32.07 85.27 48.89
C SER A 17 30.73 84.99 49.54
N THR A 18 30.07 86.02 50.07
CA THR A 18 28.69 85.95 50.53
C THR A 18 27.78 85.73 49.33
N ALA A 19 27.62 84.46 48.93
CA ALA A 19 26.60 84.07 47.98
C ALA A 19 25.25 84.55 48.51
N THR A 20 24.68 85.57 47.88
CA THR A 20 23.45 86.20 48.36
C THR A 20 22.31 85.20 48.24
N ILE A 21 21.95 84.56 49.36
CA ILE A 21 20.80 83.68 49.46
C ILE A 21 19.58 84.49 49.05
N ALA A 22 19.08 84.25 47.83
CA ALA A 22 18.01 85.02 47.25
C ALA A 22 16.77 85.01 48.15
N ALA A 23 16.09 86.16 48.25
CA ALA A 23 15.02 86.39 49.21
C ALA A 23 14.02 85.23 49.26
N VAL A 24 13.92 84.61 50.45
CA VAL A 24 13.10 83.43 50.68
C VAL A 24 11.63 83.79 50.54
N ASN A 25 10.94 83.16 49.59
CA ASN A 25 9.53 83.38 49.33
C ASN A 25 8.72 82.16 49.81
N CYS A 26 7.97 82.30 50.89
CA CYS A 26 7.17 81.22 51.46
C CYS A 26 6.00 80.73 50.58
N LYS A 27 5.69 81.43 49.47
CA LYS A 27 4.76 80.94 48.44
C LYS A 27 5.44 80.04 47.41
N ASP A 28 6.75 80.17 47.24
CA ASP A 28 7.57 79.36 46.32
C ASP A 28 8.08 78.09 47.01
N ILE A 29 7.15 77.17 47.26
CA ILE A 29 7.45 75.85 47.81
C ILE A 29 8.31 74.98 46.88
N SER A 30 8.42 75.33 45.59
CA SER A 30 9.15 74.56 44.58
C SER A 30 10.64 74.42 44.93
N LYS A 31 11.23 75.49 45.49
CA LYS A 31 12.61 75.50 45.99
C LYS A 31 12.81 74.48 47.10
N SER A 32 11.93 74.45 48.09
CA SER A 32 12.03 73.52 49.23
C SER A 32 11.85 72.06 48.80
N PHE A 33 10.96 71.77 47.84
CA PHE A 33 10.86 70.43 47.26
C PHE A 33 12.10 70.04 46.45
N ASN A 34 12.65 70.94 45.62
CA ASN A 34 13.86 70.66 44.85
C ASN A 34 15.10 70.50 45.76
N ALA A 35 15.26 71.33 46.79
CA ALA A 35 16.30 71.21 47.81
C ALA A 35 16.18 69.88 48.59
N THR A 36 14.97 69.50 48.99
CA THR A 36 14.69 68.18 49.62
C THR A 36 15.12 67.01 48.73
N ARG A 37 14.90 67.10 47.42
CA ARG A 37 15.33 66.07 46.46
C ARG A 37 16.84 66.07 46.26
N ALA A 38 17.49 67.23 46.31
CA ALA A 38 18.94 67.39 46.21
C ALA A 38 19.71 67.07 47.50
N ASP A 39 19.03 66.91 48.64
CA ASP A 39 19.61 66.88 50.00
C ASP A 39 20.33 68.19 50.40
N ASN A 40 19.96 69.31 49.78
CA ASN A 40 20.54 70.62 50.08
C ASN A 40 19.93 71.17 51.37
N ARG A 41 20.61 70.91 52.50
CA ARG A 41 20.20 71.38 53.83
C ARG A 41 20.31 72.90 54.00
N GLU A 42 21.25 73.57 53.33
CA GLU A 42 21.46 75.01 53.44
C GLU A 42 20.19 75.78 53.03
N ILE A 43 19.64 75.46 51.86
CA ILE A 43 18.38 76.04 51.37
C ILE A 43 17.20 75.69 52.28
N LEU A 44 17.18 74.49 52.86
CA LEU A 44 16.10 74.05 53.76
C LEU A 44 16.15 74.74 55.12
N THR A 45 17.34 74.98 55.68
CA THR A 45 17.52 75.78 56.90
C THR A 45 17.16 77.23 56.66
N ALA A 46 17.68 77.85 55.59
CA ALA A 46 17.37 79.24 55.23
C ALA A 46 15.87 79.45 54.94
N TYR A 47 15.17 78.42 54.43
CA TYR A 47 13.71 78.43 54.31
C TYR A 47 13.02 78.28 55.67
N ALA A 48 13.46 77.34 56.52
CA ALA A 48 12.89 77.09 57.84
C ALA A 48 13.00 78.29 58.81
N GLU A 49 14.04 79.11 58.69
CA GLU A 49 14.20 80.38 59.44
C GLU A 49 13.05 81.38 59.20
N LYS A 50 12.43 81.33 58.01
CA LYS A 50 11.58 82.42 57.48
C LYS A 50 10.17 81.95 57.09
N CYS A 51 9.97 80.65 56.94
CA CYS A 51 8.75 80.07 56.39
C CYS A 51 8.37 78.77 57.12
N PRO A 52 7.06 78.47 57.26
CA PRO A 52 6.61 77.22 57.86
C PRO A 52 7.06 76.02 57.02
N MET A 53 7.67 75.03 57.67
CA MET A 53 8.18 73.82 56.99
C MET A 53 7.14 72.71 56.82
N THR A 54 5.97 72.81 57.46
CA THR A 54 4.85 71.85 57.35
C THR A 54 4.06 72.03 56.03
N ILE A 55 4.78 72.32 54.94
CA ILE A 55 4.23 72.55 53.61
C ILE A 55 3.86 71.25 52.90
N LYS A 56 2.85 71.36 52.03
CA LYS A 56 2.43 70.33 51.08
C LYS A 56 2.28 70.95 49.71
N ASP A 57 2.50 70.18 48.66
CA ASP A 57 2.18 70.59 47.30
C ASP A 57 0.65 70.61 47.05
N ALA A 58 0.24 71.06 45.86
CA ALA A 58 -1.17 71.09 45.44
C ALA A 58 -1.84 69.69 45.37
N ARG A 59 -1.09 68.60 45.55
CA ARG A 59 -1.59 67.21 45.65
C ARG A 59 -1.66 66.70 47.09
N GLY A 60 -1.17 67.46 48.07
CA GLY A 60 -1.12 67.09 49.49
C GLY A 60 0.14 66.32 49.91
N PHE A 61 1.16 66.29 49.07
CA PHE A 61 2.43 65.57 49.27
C PHE A 61 3.43 66.44 50.05
N SER A 62 4.16 65.86 51.01
CA SER A 62 5.01 66.61 51.97
C SER A 62 6.52 66.49 51.68
N LEU A 63 7.32 67.34 52.33
CA LEU A 63 8.78 67.24 52.31
C LEU A 63 9.28 65.87 52.83
N TYR A 64 8.62 65.28 53.84
CA TYR A 64 8.97 63.96 54.38
C TYR A 64 8.74 62.84 53.35
N ASP A 65 7.61 62.88 52.63
CA ASP A 65 7.35 61.93 51.54
C ASP A 65 8.40 62.07 50.41
N SER A 66 8.78 63.32 50.08
CA SER A 66 9.79 63.60 49.05
C SER A 66 11.19 63.14 49.47
N ALA A 67 11.55 63.31 50.74
CA ALA A 67 12.80 62.81 51.31
C ALA A 67 12.83 61.27 51.25
N ALA A 68 11.71 60.61 51.57
CA ALA A 68 11.60 59.15 51.58
C ALA A 68 11.71 58.51 50.18
N LEU A 69 11.08 59.09 49.14
CA LEU A 69 11.24 58.62 47.76
C LEU A 69 12.68 58.77 47.24
N HIS A 70 13.40 59.79 47.69
CA HIS A 70 14.77 60.08 47.27
C HIS A 70 15.84 59.52 48.21
N GLY A 71 15.46 58.70 49.21
CA GLY A 71 16.39 58.02 50.11
C GLY A 71 17.16 58.93 51.07
N ARG A 72 16.61 60.12 51.38
CA ARG A 72 17.26 61.16 52.18
C ARG A 72 17.11 60.89 53.68
N GLY A 73 17.64 59.76 54.15
CA GLY A 73 17.46 59.26 55.52
C GLY A 73 17.81 60.28 56.62
N GLU A 74 18.94 60.97 56.49
CA GLU A 74 19.36 62.00 57.45
C GLU A 74 18.52 63.28 57.39
N LEU A 75 17.86 63.56 56.26
CA LEU A 75 16.89 64.64 56.16
C LEU A 75 15.53 64.23 56.75
N MET A 76 15.12 62.96 56.58
CA MET A 76 13.93 62.41 57.23
C MET A 76 14.05 62.48 58.76
N LYS A 77 15.22 62.10 59.32
CA LYS A 77 15.52 62.28 60.76
C LYS A 77 15.43 63.74 61.18
N TRP A 78 16.06 64.65 60.43
CA TRP A 78 16.02 66.09 60.72
C TRP A 78 14.58 66.64 60.72
N LEU A 79 13.75 66.28 59.74
CA LEU A 79 12.33 66.67 59.67
C LEU A 79 11.51 66.16 60.88
N VAL A 80 11.84 64.98 61.42
CA VAL A 80 11.18 64.44 62.62
C VAL A 80 11.68 65.14 63.89
N ASN A 81 12.99 65.38 64.00
CA ASN A 81 13.61 66.07 65.14
C ASN A 81 13.16 67.53 65.26
N GLN A 82 12.89 68.20 64.12
CA GLN A 82 12.30 69.55 64.07
C GLN A 82 10.77 69.55 64.22
N HIS A 83 10.15 68.40 64.51
CA HIS A 83 8.70 68.20 64.66
C HIS A 83 7.85 68.56 63.42
N ILE A 84 8.48 68.71 62.25
CA ILE A 84 7.84 68.97 60.95
C ILE A 84 7.09 67.73 60.45
N ALA A 85 7.62 66.54 60.79
CA ALA A 85 7.08 65.24 60.40
C ALA A 85 7.05 64.25 61.58
N LYS A 86 6.40 63.11 61.39
CA LYS A 86 6.41 61.97 62.31
C LYS A 86 6.84 60.72 61.55
N GLU A 87 7.69 59.91 62.17
CA GLU A 87 8.25 58.74 61.49
C GLU A 87 7.14 57.77 61.04
N GLY A 88 7.23 57.29 59.79
CA GLY A 88 6.25 56.39 59.19
C GLY A 88 4.90 57.03 58.84
N GLN A 89 4.67 58.31 59.13
CA GLN A 89 3.43 59.02 58.79
C GLN A 89 3.53 59.68 57.40
N TYR A 90 3.28 58.88 56.37
CA TYR A 90 3.23 59.32 54.98
C TYR A 90 1.88 59.98 54.62
N SER A 91 1.89 60.92 53.67
CA SER A 91 0.66 61.58 53.22
C SER A 91 -0.26 60.64 52.42
N PRO A 92 -1.58 60.93 52.36
CA PRO A 92 -2.48 60.23 51.45
C PRO A 92 -2.04 60.33 49.97
N ALA A 93 -1.33 61.40 49.59
CA ALA A 93 -0.76 61.58 48.25
C ALA A 93 0.39 60.60 47.97
N MET A 94 1.24 60.34 48.97
CA MET A 94 2.29 59.32 48.92
C MET A 94 1.69 57.91 48.86
N ILE A 95 0.65 57.63 49.67
CA ILE A 95 -0.03 56.33 49.64
C ILE A 95 -0.73 56.11 48.28
N LYS A 96 -1.35 57.14 47.68
CA LYS A 96 -1.89 57.03 46.31
C LYS A 96 -0.79 56.77 45.27
N LEU A 97 0.35 57.46 45.34
CA LEU A 97 1.48 57.20 44.44
C LEU A 97 2.00 55.76 44.58
N ILE A 98 2.06 55.22 45.80
CA ILE A 98 2.41 53.82 46.05
C ILE A 98 1.35 52.88 45.46
N GLN A 99 0.06 53.11 45.72
CA GLN A 99 -1.04 52.28 45.19
C GLN A 99 -1.06 52.27 43.65
N THR A 100 -0.92 53.42 43.00
CA THR A 100 -0.92 53.54 41.53
C THR A 100 0.37 53.00 40.92
N GLY A 101 1.53 53.31 41.51
CA GLY A 101 2.83 52.85 41.04
C GLY A 101 3.03 51.34 41.20
N LEU A 102 2.49 50.72 42.25
CA LEU A 102 2.46 49.25 42.38
C LEU A 102 1.61 48.62 41.27
N ARG A 103 0.40 49.14 41.00
CA ARG A 103 -0.45 48.63 39.91
C ARG A 103 0.21 48.79 38.53
N TYR A 104 0.96 49.87 38.32
CA TYR A 104 1.71 50.13 37.10
C TYR A 104 3.00 49.30 36.97
N LEU A 105 3.42 48.64 38.05
CA LEU A 105 4.46 47.59 38.08
C LEU A 105 3.81 46.20 38.21
N ASP A 106 2.59 46.02 37.70
CA ASP A 106 1.78 44.79 37.67
C ASP A 106 1.48 44.14 39.05
N ILE A 107 1.51 44.91 40.14
CA ILE A 107 1.15 44.46 41.50
C ILE A 107 -0.13 45.16 41.96
N ASP A 108 -1.25 44.43 42.03
CA ASP A 108 -2.53 45.02 42.44
C ASP A 108 -2.53 45.47 43.91
N ALA A 109 -2.67 46.78 44.12
CA ALA A 109 -2.74 47.42 45.44
C ALA A 109 -4.16 47.70 45.96
N GLY A 110 -5.19 47.25 45.25
CA GLY A 110 -6.59 47.50 45.58
C GLY A 110 -7.05 48.92 45.22
N VAL A 111 -8.02 49.47 45.96
CA VAL A 111 -8.62 50.78 45.63
C VAL A 111 -7.61 51.91 45.86
N ILE A 112 -7.31 52.71 44.82
CA ILE A 112 -6.44 53.89 44.92
C ILE A 112 -7.18 54.99 45.69
N ASN A 113 -7.01 54.98 47.01
CA ASN A 113 -7.77 55.81 47.96
C ASN A 113 -6.87 56.64 48.91
N GLY A 114 -5.55 56.41 48.92
CA GLY A 114 -4.62 57.07 49.83
C GLY A 114 -4.69 56.57 51.28
N LYS A 115 -5.28 55.40 51.53
CA LYS A 115 -5.37 54.72 52.83
C LYS A 115 -4.59 53.41 52.78
N LEU A 116 -3.87 53.08 53.85
CA LEU A 116 -3.07 51.84 53.94
C LEU A 116 -3.96 50.62 54.29
N THR A 117 -4.76 50.18 53.31
CA THR A 117 -5.70 49.05 53.45
C THR A 117 -4.98 47.68 53.51
N SER A 118 -5.72 46.60 53.75
CA SER A 118 -5.18 45.23 53.75
C SER A 118 -4.61 44.82 52.38
N GLU A 119 -5.29 45.23 51.30
CA GLU A 119 -4.87 44.98 49.91
C GLU A 119 -3.56 45.73 49.62
N THR A 120 -3.50 47.03 49.94
CA THR A 120 -2.27 47.83 49.76
C THR A 120 -1.12 47.30 50.61
N LYS A 121 -1.36 46.84 51.84
CA LYS A 121 -0.33 46.18 52.67
C LYS A 121 0.17 44.88 52.01
N ASN A 122 -0.73 44.06 51.46
CA ASN A 122 -0.35 42.82 50.79
C ASN A 122 0.39 43.06 49.46
N ALA A 123 0.06 44.12 48.73
CA ALA A 123 0.83 44.57 47.56
C ALA A 123 2.24 45.03 47.94
N ILE A 124 2.38 45.78 49.05
CA ILE A 124 3.70 46.14 49.60
C ILE A 124 4.49 44.89 50.00
N LYS A 125 3.85 43.86 50.59
CA LYS A 125 4.51 42.56 50.86
C LYS A 125 4.98 41.88 49.59
N ALA A 126 4.16 41.86 48.54
CA ALA A 126 4.49 41.25 47.25
C ALA A 126 5.69 41.96 46.59
N TYR A 127 5.70 43.30 46.60
CA TYR A 127 6.81 44.10 46.12
C TYR A 127 8.08 43.93 46.97
N GLN A 128 7.97 43.92 48.30
CA GLN A 128 9.10 43.64 49.19
C GLN A 128 9.72 42.27 48.87
N LYS A 129 8.89 41.24 48.68
CA LYS A 129 9.32 39.90 48.29
C LYS A 129 10.01 39.90 46.91
N SER A 130 9.50 40.64 45.91
CA SER A 130 10.11 40.67 44.57
C SER A 130 11.49 41.35 44.54
N ILE A 131 11.78 42.25 45.49
CA ILE A 131 13.12 42.85 45.69
C ILE A 131 13.95 42.17 46.80
N GLY A 132 13.56 40.98 47.27
CA GLY A 132 14.30 40.21 48.28
C GLY A 132 14.28 40.77 49.71
N GLN A 133 13.41 41.72 50.03
CA GLN A 133 13.22 42.24 51.39
C GLN A 133 12.15 41.46 52.17
N THR A 134 12.27 41.47 53.49
CA THR A 134 11.27 40.90 54.41
C THR A 134 9.87 41.49 54.14
N PRO A 135 8.85 40.67 53.86
CA PRO A 135 7.51 41.13 53.50
C PRO A 135 6.72 41.62 54.72
N THR A 136 7.08 42.80 55.23
CA THR A 136 6.45 43.47 56.37
C THR A 136 5.10 44.10 56.04
N GLY A 137 4.88 44.49 54.78
CA GLY A 137 3.71 45.29 54.36
C GLY A 137 3.73 46.73 54.87
N ARG A 138 4.85 47.19 55.47
CA ARG A 138 5.05 48.57 55.96
C ARG A 138 5.77 49.42 54.91
N ILE A 139 5.42 50.70 54.85
CA ILE A 139 6.13 51.68 54.01
C ILE A 139 7.40 52.12 54.75
N SER A 140 8.57 51.95 54.13
CA SER A 140 9.87 52.25 54.75
C SER A 140 10.89 52.77 53.72
N ALA A 141 11.81 53.60 54.19
CA ALA A 141 12.92 54.12 53.39
C ALA A 141 13.86 53.01 52.84
N SER A 142 13.79 51.79 53.37
CA SER A 142 14.55 50.63 52.88
C SER A 142 14.18 50.20 51.45
N TRP A 143 12.93 50.44 51.01
CA TRP A 143 12.46 50.01 49.69
C TRP A 143 11.94 51.15 48.80
N LEU A 144 11.48 52.25 49.40
CA LEU A 144 10.92 53.40 48.65
C LEU A 144 11.82 53.95 47.54
N PRO A 145 13.15 54.13 47.72
CA PRO A 145 14.01 54.65 46.65
C PRO A 145 14.19 53.68 45.48
N ASN A 146 14.17 52.37 45.75
CA ASN A 146 14.21 51.34 44.71
C ASN A 146 12.88 51.32 43.93
N PHE A 147 11.75 51.35 44.64
CA PHE A 147 10.42 51.47 44.04
C PHE A 147 10.30 52.72 43.16
N TYR A 148 10.75 53.87 43.66
CA TYR A 148 10.70 55.12 42.90
C TYR A 148 11.57 55.06 41.64
N ARG A 149 12.79 54.49 41.71
CA ARG A 149 13.64 54.28 40.53
C ARG A 149 13.00 53.36 39.51
N GLN A 150 12.39 52.24 39.93
CA GLN A 150 11.69 51.32 39.04
C GLN A 150 10.46 51.97 38.39
N LEU A 151 9.66 52.71 39.17
CA LEU A 151 8.51 53.48 38.69
C LEU A 151 8.90 54.54 37.65
N VAL A 152 9.97 55.31 37.91
CA VAL A 152 10.50 56.29 36.94
C VAL A 152 11.03 55.60 35.68
N LYS A 153 11.69 54.43 35.80
CA LYS A 153 12.18 53.67 34.65
C LYS A 153 11.06 53.10 33.78
N ALA A 154 9.98 52.60 34.38
CA ALA A 154 8.78 52.18 33.65
C ALA A 154 8.13 53.37 32.92
N MET A 155 7.96 54.50 33.62
CA MET A 155 7.46 55.76 33.07
C MET A 155 8.31 56.27 31.88
N GLN A 156 9.64 56.17 31.98
CA GLN A 156 10.57 56.51 30.89
C GLN A 156 10.41 55.59 29.68
N ASN A 157 10.26 54.28 29.88
CA ASN A 157 10.02 53.32 28.79
C ASN A 157 8.70 53.63 28.06
N ASP A 158 7.61 53.89 28.80
CA ASP A 158 6.32 54.27 28.20
C ASP A 158 6.40 55.58 27.43
N PHE A 159 7.06 56.60 27.97
CA PHE A 159 7.27 57.86 27.24
C PHE A 159 8.03 57.64 25.93
N SER A 160 9.03 56.74 25.91
CA SER A 160 9.72 56.34 24.68
C SER A 160 8.79 55.63 23.69
N ILE A 161 7.95 54.70 24.16
CA ILE A 161 6.92 54.02 23.35
C ILE A 161 5.88 55.02 22.79
N LEU A 162 5.59 56.09 23.54
CA LEU A 162 4.71 57.20 23.14
C LEU A 162 5.40 58.26 22.25
N GLY A 163 6.68 58.08 21.92
CA GLY A 163 7.45 58.97 21.03
C GLY A 163 8.06 60.22 21.67
N TYR A 164 8.10 60.32 23.00
CA TYR A 164 8.78 61.41 23.70
C TYR A 164 10.27 61.11 23.88
N ASN A 165 11.14 62.07 23.56
CA ASN A 165 12.58 61.97 23.84
C ASN A 165 12.85 62.19 25.35
N ILE A 166 13.15 61.09 26.07
CA ILE A 166 13.43 61.09 27.51
C ILE A 166 14.92 61.07 27.89
N GLY A 167 15.81 60.80 26.93
CA GLY A 167 17.20 60.42 27.18
C GLY A 167 17.37 58.90 27.35
N ALA A 168 17.98 58.46 28.45
CA ALA A 168 18.08 57.05 28.84
C ALA A 168 16.99 56.65 29.86
N ALA A 169 16.55 55.40 29.83
CA ALA A 169 15.61 54.84 30.82
C ALA A 169 16.37 54.25 32.04
N ASP A 170 16.90 55.14 32.87
CA ASP A 170 17.80 54.88 34.00
C ASP A 170 17.12 54.99 35.39
N GLY A 171 15.86 55.43 35.42
CA GLY A 171 15.11 55.74 36.64
C GLY A 171 15.47 57.10 37.26
N ILE A 172 16.08 58.02 36.51
CA ILE A 172 16.49 59.36 36.94
C ILE A 172 15.76 60.42 36.10
N ILE A 173 15.15 61.42 36.76
CA ILE A 173 14.34 62.44 36.09
C ILE A 173 15.23 63.56 35.51
N GLY A 174 16.00 63.21 34.47
CA GLY A 174 16.81 64.15 33.69
C GLY A 174 15.98 65.04 32.76
N ALA A 175 16.61 66.05 32.13
CA ALA A 175 15.91 67.11 31.39
C ALA A 175 14.95 66.62 30.28
N GLY A 176 15.31 65.56 29.54
CA GLY A 176 14.41 64.93 28.56
C GLY A 176 13.16 64.35 29.21
N THR A 177 13.34 63.58 30.30
CA THR A 177 12.23 63.03 31.10
C THR A 177 11.35 64.16 31.68
N GLN A 178 11.94 65.27 32.15
CA GLN A 178 11.17 66.43 32.63
C GLN A 178 10.32 67.08 31.53
N LYS A 179 10.89 67.26 30.33
CA LYS A 179 10.17 67.78 29.15
C LYS A 179 9.04 66.85 28.73
N ALA A 180 9.27 65.54 28.69
CA ALA A 180 8.25 64.53 28.40
C ALA A 180 7.10 64.56 29.42
N MET A 181 7.41 64.61 30.73
CA MET A 181 6.41 64.74 31.79
C MET A 181 5.55 66.01 31.62
N LYS A 182 6.16 67.16 31.30
CA LYS A 182 5.43 68.41 31.05
C LYS A 182 4.52 68.29 29.83
N SER A 183 5.06 67.93 28.67
CA SER A 183 4.30 67.82 27.41
C SER A 183 3.20 66.76 27.46
N PHE A 184 3.41 65.64 28.15
CA PHE A 184 2.38 64.63 28.37
C PHE A 184 1.25 65.15 29.27
N ARG A 185 1.58 65.80 30.39
CA ARG A 185 0.58 66.41 31.29
C ARG A 185 -0.28 67.45 30.57
N GLU A 186 0.36 68.31 29.76
CA GLU A 186 -0.30 69.31 28.91
C GLU A 186 -1.24 68.65 27.89
N LYS A 187 -0.76 67.67 27.13
CA LYS A 187 -1.55 66.90 26.15
C LYS A 187 -2.77 66.21 26.78
N HIS A 188 -2.61 65.68 28.00
CA HIS A 188 -3.67 65.00 28.75
C HIS A 188 -4.51 65.93 29.64
N LYS A 189 -4.30 67.26 29.56
CA LYS A 189 -5.02 68.29 30.33
C LYS A 189 -5.01 68.06 31.85
N VAL A 190 -3.90 67.55 32.38
CA VAL A 190 -3.68 67.35 33.82
C VAL A 190 -2.67 68.35 34.37
N ALA A 191 -2.78 68.67 35.66
CA ALA A 191 -1.97 69.73 36.28
C ALA A 191 -0.46 69.46 36.13
N VAL A 192 0.29 70.51 35.75
CA VAL A 192 1.75 70.53 35.70
C VAL A 192 2.26 71.16 36.99
N PRO A 193 2.96 70.42 37.88
CA PRO A 193 3.56 71.00 39.08
C PRO A 193 4.82 71.80 38.72
N ASP A 194 5.11 72.85 39.50
CA ASP A 194 6.27 73.75 39.30
C ASP A 194 7.63 73.06 39.53
N TYR A 195 7.64 71.81 39.96
CA TYR A 195 8.82 70.97 40.10
C TYR A 195 8.57 69.56 39.53
N PRO A 196 9.58 68.91 38.90
CA PRO A 196 9.34 67.71 38.11
C PRO A 196 9.13 66.47 38.98
N ARG A 197 7.87 66.24 39.37
CA ARG A 197 7.40 65.17 40.26
C ARG A 197 6.56 64.11 39.53
N VAL A 198 6.74 62.85 39.90
CA VAL A 198 5.80 61.76 39.60
C VAL A 198 4.72 61.72 40.67
N ASP A 199 3.46 61.65 40.24
CA ASP A 199 2.28 61.52 41.10
C ASP A 199 1.31 60.46 40.55
N ASP A 200 0.25 60.19 41.32
CA ASP A 200 -0.79 59.23 40.98
C ASP A 200 -1.57 59.59 39.71
N GLN A 201 -1.72 60.88 39.39
CA GLN A 201 -2.45 61.34 38.19
C GLN A 201 -1.63 61.13 36.92
N LEU A 202 -0.32 61.35 36.96
CA LEU A 202 0.58 61.11 35.83
C LEU A 202 0.63 59.63 35.45
N ILE A 203 0.86 58.75 36.43
CA ILE A 203 0.94 57.30 36.19
C ILE A 203 -0.42 56.74 35.75
N TYR A 204 -1.53 57.21 36.33
CA TYR A 204 -2.86 56.81 35.89
C TYR A 204 -3.15 57.21 34.42
N GLN A 205 -2.75 58.42 33.99
CA GLN A 205 -2.88 58.82 32.59
C GLN A 205 -1.99 58.01 31.64
N LEU A 206 -0.80 57.58 32.08
CA LEU A 206 0.05 56.66 31.31
C LEU A 206 -0.57 55.28 31.18
N MET A 207 -1.12 54.72 32.26
CA MET A 207 -1.90 53.46 32.21
C MET A 207 -3.06 53.54 31.21
N LEU A 208 -3.78 54.67 31.14
CA LEU A 208 -4.83 54.87 30.13
C LEU A 208 -4.24 54.91 28.70
N ALA A 209 -3.13 55.62 28.48
CA ALA A 209 -2.47 55.66 27.18
C ALA A 209 -1.94 54.29 26.72
N GLN A 210 -1.35 53.51 27.62
CA GLN A 210 -0.97 52.11 27.38
C GLN A 210 -2.19 51.27 26.96
N ASN A 211 -3.31 51.38 27.68
CA ASN A 211 -4.53 50.63 27.38
C ASN A 211 -5.09 50.92 25.99
N GLU A 212 -5.07 52.19 25.53
CA GLU A 212 -5.46 52.51 24.15
C GLU A 212 -4.49 51.96 23.11
N ILE A 213 -3.17 52.00 23.36
CA ILE A 213 -2.18 51.35 22.48
C ILE A 213 -2.43 49.84 22.38
N GLN A 214 -2.72 49.16 23.49
CA GLN A 214 -3.01 47.73 23.47
C GLN A 214 -4.34 47.40 22.79
N LYS A 215 -5.40 48.21 22.98
CA LYS A 215 -6.64 48.09 22.21
C LYS A 215 -6.40 48.21 20.71
N GLN A 216 -5.62 49.20 20.27
CA GLN A 216 -5.28 49.40 18.85
C GLN A 216 -4.46 48.23 18.28
N ARG A 217 -3.48 47.72 19.02
CA ARG A 217 -2.70 46.52 18.64
C ARG A 217 -3.58 45.28 18.52
N LEU A 218 -4.50 45.06 19.46
CA LEU A 218 -5.47 43.95 19.42
C LEU A 218 -6.49 44.09 18.28
N ALA A 219 -6.92 45.31 17.95
CA ALA A 219 -7.77 45.57 16.79
C ALA A 219 -7.05 45.21 15.48
N LYS A 220 -5.83 45.75 15.26
CA LYS A 220 -5.00 45.44 14.09
C LYS A 220 -4.72 43.94 13.94
N LYS A 221 -4.38 43.25 15.04
CA LYS A 221 -4.17 41.80 15.03
C LYS A 221 -5.43 41.02 14.61
N ARG A 222 -6.62 41.45 15.05
CA ARG A 222 -7.90 40.85 14.64
C ARG A 222 -8.23 41.10 13.17
N GLU A 223 -7.79 42.22 12.60
CA GLU A 223 -7.92 42.52 11.17
C GLU A 223 -6.97 41.65 10.33
N GLU A 224 -5.72 41.50 10.77
CA GLU A 224 -4.73 40.60 10.18
C GLU A 224 -5.20 39.14 10.22
N GLU A 225 -5.73 38.67 11.35
CA GLU A 225 -6.32 37.34 11.52
C GLU A 225 -7.52 37.11 10.59
N LYS A 226 -8.41 38.10 10.45
CA LYS A 226 -9.53 38.05 9.48
C LYS A 226 -9.03 38.00 8.03
N ALA A 227 -8.05 38.82 7.67
CA ALA A 227 -7.46 38.84 6.33
C ALA A 227 -6.79 37.48 6.01
N ALA A 228 -6.05 36.91 6.96
CA ALA A 228 -5.46 35.58 6.83
C ALA A 228 -6.51 34.47 6.70
N ALA A 229 -7.62 34.54 7.44
CA ALA A 229 -8.73 33.60 7.31
C ALA A 229 -9.39 33.66 5.91
N ILE A 230 -9.66 34.87 5.40
CA ILE A 230 -10.20 35.10 4.05
C ILE A 230 -9.23 34.60 2.97
N ALA A 231 -7.93 34.87 3.12
CA ALA A 231 -6.90 34.36 2.21
C ALA A 231 -6.84 32.82 2.21
N LYS A 232 -6.91 32.19 3.39
CA LYS A 232 -6.96 30.72 3.54
C LYS A 232 -8.21 30.11 2.90
N GLN A 233 -9.37 30.77 3.02
CA GLN A 233 -10.60 30.36 2.36
C GLN A 233 -10.45 30.43 0.83
N LYS A 234 -10.02 31.58 0.29
CA LYS A 234 -9.79 31.75 -1.16
C LYS A 234 -8.78 30.74 -1.72
N ALA A 235 -7.73 30.43 -0.97
CA ALA A 235 -6.75 29.40 -1.34
C ALA A 235 -7.35 27.97 -1.34
N LEU A 236 -8.28 27.67 -0.42
CA LEU A 236 -9.01 26.39 -0.41
C LEU A 236 -10.01 26.29 -1.58
N GLU A 237 -10.71 27.38 -1.90
CA GLU A 237 -11.63 27.47 -3.03
C GLU A 237 -10.88 27.33 -4.37
N ALA A 238 -9.74 28.01 -4.53
CA ALA A 238 -8.86 27.84 -5.68
C ALA A 238 -8.36 26.39 -5.84
N LYS A 239 -7.97 25.73 -4.74
CA LYS A 239 -7.59 24.30 -4.77
C LYS A 239 -8.75 23.38 -5.15
N LYS A 240 -9.97 23.65 -4.66
CA LYS A 240 -11.18 22.90 -5.06
C LYS A 240 -11.46 23.04 -6.56
N GLU A 241 -11.36 24.25 -7.11
CA GLU A 241 -11.58 24.50 -8.54
C GLU A 241 -10.46 23.91 -9.42
N GLN A 242 -9.21 23.92 -8.96
CA GLN A 242 -8.10 23.20 -9.61
C GLN A 242 -8.36 21.68 -9.65
N ALA A 243 -8.71 21.08 -8.51
CA ALA A 243 -9.02 19.64 -8.43
C ALA A 243 -10.22 19.24 -9.30
N LYS A 244 -11.26 20.10 -9.38
CA LYS A 244 -12.41 19.92 -10.27
C LYS A 244 -12.00 19.94 -11.75
N LYS A 245 -11.19 20.92 -12.17
CA LYS A 245 -10.66 21.01 -13.55
C LYS A 245 -9.77 19.80 -13.90
N GLU A 246 -8.96 19.33 -12.96
CA GLU A 246 -8.15 18.13 -13.15
C GLU A 246 -9.01 16.86 -13.28
N ALA A 247 -10.03 16.71 -12.43
CA ALA A 247 -10.99 15.60 -12.51
C ALA A 247 -11.80 15.61 -13.82
N GLU A 248 -12.20 16.79 -14.30
CA GLU A 248 -12.84 16.95 -15.61
C GLU A 248 -11.90 16.58 -16.76
N ARG A 249 -10.63 17.01 -16.69
CA ARG A 249 -9.61 16.63 -17.69
C ARG A 249 -9.41 15.12 -17.72
N LYS A 250 -9.24 14.48 -16.55
CA LYS A 250 -9.10 13.02 -16.42
C LYS A 250 -10.32 12.27 -16.98
N ARG A 251 -11.54 12.75 -16.73
CA ARG A 251 -12.76 12.18 -17.35
C ARG A 251 -12.76 12.31 -18.87
N LYS A 252 -12.33 13.44 -19.44
CA LYS A 252 -12.22 13.63 -20.90
C LYS A 252 -11.14 12.74 -21.52
N GLU A 253 -9.98 12.62 -20.86
CA GLU A 253 -8.89 11.70 -21.24
C GLU A 253 -9.37 10.23 -21.20
N GLU A 254 -10.12 9.84 -20.18
CA GLU A 254 -10.69 8.49 -20.05
C GLU A 254 -11.76 8.20 -21.12
N LEU A 255 -12.71 9.11 -21.34
CA LEU A 255 -13.73 8.95 -22.38
C LEU A 255 -13.09 8.82 -23.77
N ALA A 256 -12.09 9.62 -24.09
CA ALA A 256 -11.34 9.50 -25.35
C ALA A 256 -10.58 8.16 -25.46
N ARG A 257 -10.05 7.63 -24.34
CA ARG A 257 -9.43 6.30 -24.28
C ARG A 257 -10.46 5.18 -24.49
N GLN A 258 -11.63 5.27 -23.86
CA GLN A 258 -12.73 4.31 -24.02
C GLN A 258 -13.26 4.32 -25.47
N GLU A 259 -13.44 5.50 -26.08
CA GLU A 259 -13.86 5.63 -27.48
C GLU A 259 -12.81 5.06 -28.45
N LYS A 260 -11.52 5.34 -28.23
CA LYS A 260 -10.41 4.76 -29.01
C LYS A 260 -10.37 3.24 -28.89
N ALA A 261 -10.60 2.69 -27.69
CA ALA A 261 -10.69 1.25 -27.46
C ALA A 261 -11.92 0.64 -28.17
N ARG A 262 -13.09 1.29 -28.12
CA ARG A 262 -14.30 0.85 -28.83
C ARG A 262 -14.07 0.80 -30.35
N LYS A 263 -13.52 1.88 -30.93
CA LYS A 263 -13.14 1.94 -32.36
C LYS A 263 -12.09 0.89 -32.77
N ALA A 264 -11.19 0.51 -31.86
CA ALA A 264 -10.25 -0.59 -32.10
C ALA A 264 -10.93 -1.97 -32.05
N ALA A 265 -11.85 -2.19 -31.10
CA ALA A 265 -12.64 -3.41 -31.01
C ALA A 265 -13.60 -3.59 -32.21
N GLU A 266 -14.29 -2.52 -32.63
CA GLU A 266 -15.12 -2.47 -33.85
C GLU A 266 -14.32 -2.91 -35.09
N ARG A 267 -13.09 -2.37 -35.26
CA ARG A 267 -12.19 -2.74 -36.37
C ARG A 267 -11.73 -4.19 -36.28
N LYS A 268 -11.39 -4.68 -35.07
CA LYS A 268 -10.95 -6.06 -34.85
C LYS A 268 -12.08 -7.05 -35.16
N ALA A 269 -13.28 -6.81 -34.63
CA ALA A 269 -14.45 -7.64 -34.86
C ALA A 269 -14.83 -7.70 -36.36
N LYS A 270 -14.73 -6.57 -37.08
CA LYS A 270 -14.90 -6.56 -38.54
C LYS A 270 -13.85 -7.42 -39.24
N ALA A 271 -12.56 -7.23 -38.94
CA ALA A 271 -11.49 -8.03 -39.55
C ALA A 271 -11.61 -9.53 -39.26
N GLU A 272 -12.12 -9.90 -38.08
CA GLU A 272 -12.40 -11.29 -37.71
C GLU A 272 -13.59 -11.86 -38.49
N ALA A 273 -14.66 -11.08 -38.70
CA ALA A 273 -15.81 -11.46 -39.52
C ALA A 273 -15.45 -11.57 -41.02
N ASP A 274 -14.68 -10.62 -41.56
CA ASP A 274 -14.19 -10.64 -42.94
C ASP A 274 -13.29 -11.89 -43.17
N ALA A 275 -12.39 -12.20 -42.22
CA ALA A 275 -11.57 -13.40 -42.27
C ALA A 275 -12.37 -14.71 -42.12
N GLU A 276 -13.44 -14.72 -41.33
CA GLU A 276 -14.34 -15.88 -41.24
C GLU A 276 -15.12 -16.09 -42.55
N ALA A 277 -15.59 -15.01 -43.18
CA ALA A 277 -16.23 -15.07 -44.50
C ALA A 277 -15.27 -15.66 -45.56
N THR A 278 -14.00 -15.25 -45.58
CA THR A 278 -12.98 -15.86 -46.44
C THR A 278 -12.77 -17.35 -46.13
N ARG A 279 -12.72 -17.74 -44.85
CA ARG A 279 -12.60 -19.17 -44.45
C ARG A 279 -13.81 -19.99 -44.93
N ARG A 280 -15.03 -19.47 -44.79
CA ARG A 280 -16.27 -20.11 -45.27
C ARG A 280 -16.25 -20.27 -46.80
N GLN A 281 -15.83 -19.25 -47.55
CA GLN A 281 -15.67 -19.32 -49.01
C GLN A 281 -14.64 -20.39 -49.42
N ASN A 282 -13.48 -20.43 -48.76
CA ASN A 282 -12.43 -21.42 -49.05
C ASN A 282 -12.88 -22.86 -48.71
N ALA A 283 -13.65 -23.05 -47.64
CA ALA A 283 -14.23 -24.35 -47.30
C ALA A 283 -15.22 -24.84 -48.37
N LEU A 284 -16.12 -23.97 -48.84
CA LEU A 284 -17.06 -24.28 -49.92
C LEU A 284 -16.35 -24.56 -51.26
N ALA A 285 -15.24 -23.87 -51.54
CA ALA A 285 -14.41 -24.15 -52.72
C ALA A 285 -13.75 -25.54 -52.65
N LEU A 286 -13.19 -25.91 -51.49
CA LEU A 286 -12.61 -27.23 -51.25
C LEU A 286 -13.66 -28.36 -51.31
N GLU A 287 -14.87 -28.10 -50.81
CA GLU A 287 -15.99 -29.04 -50.91
C GLU A 287 -16.42 -29.29 -52.36
N ARG A 288 -16.56 -28.22 -53.16
CA ARG A 288 -16.82 -28.32 -54.61
C ARG A 288 -15.73 -29.11 -55.34
N GLN A 289 -14.46 -28.88 -55.00
CA GLN A 289 -13.34 -29.63 -55.58
C GLN A 289 -13.38 -31.13 -55.21
N ARG A 290 -13.74 -31.47 -53.97
CA ARG A 290 -13.94 -32.86 -53.54
C ARG A 290 -15.10 -33.53 -54.28
N ALA A 291 -16.23 -32.84 -54.43
CA ALA A 291 -17.38 -33.35 -55.19
C ALA A 291 -17.04 -33.60 -56.67
N GLN A 292 -16.27 -32.71 -57.30
CA GLN A 292 -15.76 -32.92 -58.67
C GLN A 292 -14.86 -34.15 -58.78
N LEU A 293 -13.91 -34.34 -57.86
CA LEU A 293 -13.04 -35.52 -57.84
C LEU A 293 -13.83 -36.82 -57.63
N GLN A 294 -14.84 -36.82 -56.76
CA GLN A 294 -15.74 -37.97 -56.58
C GLN A 294 -16.55 -38.28 -57.84
N ALA A 295 -17.07 -37.26 -58.53
CA ALA A 295 -17.79 -37.45 -59.80
C ALA A 295 -16.91 -38.04 -60.91
N ILE A 296 -15.64 -37.61 -61.00
CA ILE A 296 -14.64 -38.19 -61.92
C ILE A 296 -14.40 -39.67 -61.59
N GLN A 297 -14.14 -40.00 -60.32
CA GLN A 297 -13.93 -41.40 -59.88
C GLN A 297 -15.15 -42.29 -60.15
N GLN A 298 -16.37 -41.78 -59.97
CA GLN A 298 -17.60 -42.50 -60.30
C GLN A 298 -17.75 -42.74 -61.80
N ALA A 299 -17.44 -41.74 -62.64
CA ALA A 299 -17.48 -41.89 -64.10
C ALA A 299 -16.42 -42.88 -64.62
N GLU A 300 -15.23 -42.90 -64.03
CA GLU A 300 -14.19 -43.90 -64.34
C GLU A 300 -14.61 -45.31 -63.91
N ALA A 301 -15.18 -45.47 -62.71
CA ALA A 301 -15.71 -46.75 -62.24
C ALA A 301 -16.83 -47.28 -63.15
N GLN A 302 -17.76 -46.42 -63.58
CA GLN A 302 -18.82 -46.78 -64.54
C GLN A 302 -18.26 -47.20 -65.90
N ARG A 303 -17.28 -46.46 -66.44
CA ARG A 303 -16.60 -46.81 -67.70
C ARG A 303 -15.91 -48.17 -67.61
N ARG A 304 -15.20 -48.44 -66.50
CA ARG A 304 -14.52 -49.72 -66.26
C ARG A 304 -15.51 -50.87 -66.12
N GLN A 305 -16.64 -50.65 -65.44
CA GLN A 305 -17.71 -51.64 -65.33
C GLN A 305 -18.32 -51.98 -66.69
N ALA A 306 -18.63 -50.96 -67.51
CA ALA A 306 -19.15 -51.16 -68.86
C ALA A 306 -18.19 -51.96 -69.75
N GLN A 307 -16.89 -51.65 -69.71
CA GLN A 307 -15.85 -52.42 -70.42
C GLN A 307 -15.82 -53.89 -70.01
N LEU A 308 -15.89 -54.18 -68.70
CA LEU A 308 -15.93 -55.56 -68.19
C LEU A 308 -17.19 -56.30 -68.63
N THR A 309 -18.35 -55.64 -68.63
CA THR A 309 -19.60 -56.23 -69.16
C THR A 309 -19.51 -56.54 -70.66
N THR A 310 -18.93 -55.64 -71.48
CA THR A 310 -18.71 -55.90 -72.91
C THR A 310 -17.76 -57.07 -73.15
N GLN A 311 -16.68 -57.18 -72.37
CA GLN A 311 -15.75 -58.33 -72.47
C GLN A 311 -16.44 -59.65 -72.09
N ALA A 312 -17.24 -59.67 -71.03
CA ALA A 312 -17.99 -60.87 -70.62
C ALA A 312 -18.94 -61.37 -71.73
N GLN A 313 -19.69 -60.45 -72.36
CA GLN A 313 -20.59 -60.77 -73.47
C GLN A 313 -19.84 -61.34 -74.70
N GLN A 314 -18.66 -60.81 -75.02
CA GLN A 314 -17.83 -61.32 -76.11
C GLN A 314 -17.33 -62.75 -75.85
N VAL A 315 -16.89 -63.05 -74.62
CA VAL A 315 -16.47 -64.40 -74.21
C VAL A 315 -17.64 -65.39 -74.26
N GLU A 316 -18.83 -64.97 -73.85
CA GLU A 316 -20.03 -65.82 -73.88
C GLU A 316 -20.49 -66.12 -75.32
N ALA A 317 -20.50 -65.13 -76.21
CA ALA A 317 -20.83 -65.32 -77.62
C ALA A 317 -19.84 -66.28 -78.34
N GLN A 318 -18.54 -66.18 -78.03
CA GLN A 318 -17.54 -67.13 -78.54
C GLN A 318 -17.81 -68.55 -78.04
N ARG A 319 -18.13 -68.73 -76.76
CA ARG A 319 -18.47 -70.03 -76.15
C ARG A 319 -19.71 -70.66 -76.80
N GLN A 320 -20.78 -69.89 -77.01
CA GLN A 320 -21.98 -70.38 -77.70
C GLN A 320 -21.67 -70.83 -79.14
N THR A 321 -20.86 -70.07 -79.87
CA THR A 321 -20.45 -70.40 -81.25
C THR A 321 -19.68 -71.73 -81.32
N GLN A 322 -18.78 -71.98 -80.36
CA GLN A 322 -18.03 -73.25 -80.30
C GLN A 322 -18.94 -74.46 -80.03
N LEU A 323 -19.91 -74.33 -79.12
CA LEU A 323 -20.84 -75.42 -78.78
C LEU A 323 -21.72 -75.82 -79.98
N VAL A 324 -22.20 -74.85 -80.77
CA VAL A 324 -22.99 -75.12 -81.98
C VAL A 324 -22.15 -75.84 -83.06
N ALA A 325 -20.87 -75.51 -83.19
CA ALA A 325 -19.97 -76.20 -84.12
C ALA A 325 -19.73 -77.67 -83.72
N GLN A 326 -19.50 -77.93 -82.42
CA GLN A 326 -19.31 -79.29 -81.89
C GLN A 326 -20.55 -80.17 -82.08
N ALA A 327 -21.75 -79.63 -81.82
CA ALA A 327 -23.00 -80.37 -82.00
C ALA A 327 -23.19 -80.89 -83.44
N LYS A 328 -22.91 -80.04 -84.44
CA LYS A 328 -23.01 -80.43 -85.87
C LYS A 328 -22.03 -81.54 -86.27
N GLN A 329 -20.82 -81.56 -85.72
CA GLN A 329 -19.86 -82.64 -86.01
C GLN A 329 -20.31 -83.99 -85.44
N ALA A 330 -20.87 -84.02 -84.24
CA ALA A 330 -21.36 -85.24 -83.60
C ALA A 330 -22.53 -85.88 -84.38
N GLU A 331 -23.42 -85.08 -84.93
CA GLU A 331 -24.58 -85.57 -85.69
C GLU A 331 -24.17 -86.26 -87.01
N VAL A 332 -23.23 -85.67 -87.76
CA VAL A 332 -22.70 -86.26 -89.00
C VAL A 332 -22.03 -87.62 -88.75
N GLN A 333 -21.26 -87.74 -87.66
CA GLN A 333 -20.62 -89.01 -87.30
C GLN A 333 -21.65 -90.11 -86.97
N ARG A 334 -22.74 -89.76 -86.28
CA ARG A 334 -23.80 -90.70 -85.90
C ARG A 334 -24.53 -91.28 -87.10
N GLN A 335 -24.81 -90.47 -88.13
CA GLN A 335 -25.47 -90.94 -89.35
C GLN A 335 -24.60 -91.93 -90.15
N ALA A 336 -23.30 -91.68 -90.24
CA ALA A 336 -22.36 -92.56 -90.94
C ALA A 336 -22.26 -93.96 -90.31
N GLN A 337 -22.29 -94.07 -88.97
CA GLN A 337 -22.21 -95.35 -88.27
C GLN A 337 -23.43 -96.25 -88.54
N LEU A 338 -24.63 -95.70 -88.56
CA LEU A 338 -25.87 -96.46 -88.78
C LEU A 338 -25.93 -97.06 -90.21
N ALA A 339 -25.47 -96.31 -91.22
CA ALA A 339 -25.43 -96.77 -92.60
C ALA A 339 -24.44 -97.94 -92.82
N ALA A 340 -23.38 -98.03 -92.02
CA ALA A 340 -22.42 -99.14 -92.09
C ALA A 340 -22.99 -100.44 -91.51
N GLN A 341 -23.68 -100.37 -90.36
CA GLN A 341 -24.25 -101.53 -89.67
C GLN A 341 -25.30 -102.26 -90.51
N ALA A 342 -26.17 -101.52 -91.21
CA ALA A 342 -27.22 -102.11 -92.04
C ALA A 342 -26.66 -103.06 -93.13
N LYS A 343 -25.61 -102.63 -93.85
CA LYS A 343 -24.97 -103.44 -94.90
C LYS A 343 -24.31 -104.72 -94.37
N GLN A 344 -23.82 -104.68 -93.13
CA GLN A 344 -23.09 -105.81 -92.55
C GLN A 344 -24.02 -106.95 -92.12
N ALA A 345 -25.24 -106.64 -91.67
CA ALA A 345 -26.25 -107.63 -91.27
C ALA A 345 -26.82 -108.42 -92.47
N GLU A 346 -27.02 -107.76 -93.62
CA GLU A 346 -27.60 -108.39 -94.81
C GLU A 346 -26.68 -109.46 -95.41
N ALA A 347 -25.37 -109.17 -95.51
CA ALA A 347 -24.36 -110.10 -96.01
C ALA A 347 -24.24 -111.38 -95.14
N GLN A 348 -24.33 -111.25 -93.80
CA GLN A 348 -24.27 -112.40 -92.89
C GLN A 348 -25.44 -113.37 -93.09
N ARG A 349 -26.64 -112.84 -93.38
CA ARG A 349 -27.86 -113.65 -93.53
C ARG A 349 -27.82 -114.55 -94.77
N GLN A 350 -27.21 -114.09 -95.87
CA GLN A 350 -27.06 -114.91 -97.08
C GLN A 350 -26.03 -116.04 -96.89
N ALA A 351 -24.92 -115.78 -96.18
CA ALA A 351 -23.87 -116.76 -95.95
C ALA A 351 -24.34 -117.99 -95.13
N GLN A 352 -25.22 -117.79 -94.14
CA GLN A 352 -25.67 -118.87 -93.25
C GLN A 352 -26.51 -119.94 -93.99
N LEU A 353 -27.37 -119.54 -94.93
CA LEU A 353 -28.22 -120.46 -95.68
C LEU A 353 -27.39 -121.39 -96.60
N ALA A 354 -26.33 -120.86 -97.22
CA ALA A 354 -25.43 -121.65 -98.07
C ALA A 354 -24.57 -122.67 -97.30
N ALA A 355 -24.31 -122.43 -96.02
CA ALA A 355 -23.50 -123.33 -95.18
C ALA A 355 -24.27 -124.60 -94.77
N GLN A 356 -25.54 -124.47 -94.38
CA GLN A 356 -26.34 -125.57 -93.85
C GLN A 356 -26.55 -126.69 -94.88
N ALA A 357 -26.73 -126.35 -96.16
CA ALA A 357 -26.90 -127.32 -97.25
C ALA A 357 -25.69 -128.28 -97.38
N LYS A 358 -24.47 -127.80 -97.18
CA LYS A 358 -23.24 -128.63 -97.28
C LYS A 358 -23.00 -129.51 -96.05
N GLN A 359 -23.54 -129.14 -94.89
CA GLN A 359 -23.23 -129.81 -93.63
C GLN A 359 -23.98 -131.14 -93.46
N ALA A 360 -25.17 -131.26 -94.04
CA ALA A 360 -25.97 -132.50 -94.04
C ALA A 360 -25.31 -133.64 -94.85
N GLU A 361 -24.56 -133.32 -95.90
CA GLU A 361 -23.91 -134.29 -96.78
C GLU A 361 -22.65 -134.89 -96.12
N ALA A 362 -21.84 -134.05 -95.46
CA ALA A 362 -20.59 -134.46 -94.81
C ALA A 362 -20.79 -135.37 -93.58
N GLN A 363 -21.84 -135.14 -92.76
CA GLN A 363 -22.07 -135.94 -91.54
C GLN A 363 -22.31 -137.42 -91.84
N ARG A 364 -22.83 -137.75 -93.02
CA ARG A 364 -23.14 -139.12 -93.45
C ARG A 364 -21.89 -139.99 -93.68
N GLN A 365 -20.71 -139.39 -93.83
CA GLN A 365 -19.43 -140.10 -94.00
C GLN A 365 -18.62 -140.25 -92.70
N ALA A 366 -18.88 -139.41 -91.69
CA ALA A 366 -18.03 -139.33 -90.48
C ALA A 366 -18.24 -140.46 -89.46
N GLN A 367 -19.38 -141.16 -89.48
CA GLN A 367 -19.74 -142.16 -88.47
C GLN A 367 -18.90 -143.47 -88.54
N LEU A 368 -18.09 -143.67 -89.58
CA LEU A 368 -17.34 -144.91 -89.81
C LEU A 368 -15.92 -144.96 -89.21
N ALA A 369 -15.41 -143.87 -88.61
CA ALA A 369 -13.96 -143.71 -88.36
C ALA A 369 -13.51 -143.48 -86.90
N ALA A 370 -14.41 -143.19 -85.95
CA ALA A 370 -14.04 -142.49 -84.71
C ALA A 370 -13.89 -143.35 -83.43
N GLN A 371 -13.82 -144.68 -83.51
CA GLN A 371 -13.69 -145.56 -82.32
C GLN A 371 -12.26 -145.68 -81.74
N ALA A 372 -11.25 -145.04 -82.33
CA ALA A 372 -9.87 -145.54 -82.26
C ALA A 372 -8.88 -144.81 -81.33
N ARG A 373 -9.23 -143.68 -80.67
CA ARG A 373 -8.23 -142.82 -79.96
C ARG A 373 -8.69 -142.30 -78.60
N GLN A 374 -8.63 -143.19 -77.61
CA GLN A 374 -8.42 -142.85 -76.20
C GLN A 374 -6.90 -142.73 -75.90
N ALA A 375 -6.59 -142.35 -74.66
CA ALA A 375 -5.25 -142.34 -74.00
C ALA A 375 -4.32 -141.13 -74.26
N GLU A 376 -3.44 -140.91 -73.26
CA GLU A 376 -2.43 -139.83 -73.09
C GLU A 376 -2.99 -138.39 -72.97
N ALA A 377 -2.60 -137.54 -72.00
CA ALA A 377 -1.97 -137.69 -70.67
C ALA A 377 -2.37 -136.41 -69.85
N GLN A 378 -2.52 -136.31 -68.52
CA GLN A 378 -1.90 -136.91 -67.32
C GLN A 378 -0.43 -136.50 -67.01
N ARG A 379 -0.24 -135.25 -66.51
CA ARG A 379 0.78 -134.75 -65.51
C ARG A 379 0.76 -133.20 -65.53
N GLN A 380 0.68 -132.35 -64.48
CA GLN A 380 1.02 -132.31 -63.02
C GLN A 380 2.41 -131.73 -62.63
N ALA A 381 2.42 -130.55 -61.96
CA ALA A 381 3.39 -129.93 -61.00
C ALA A 381 2.98 -128.44 -60.75
N GLN A 382 3.08 -127.72 -59.62
CA GLN A 382 3.36 -127.91 -58.17
C GLN A 382 4.82 -127.97 -57.64
N LEU A 383 5.23 -126.92 -56.87
CA LEU A 383 6.27 -126.75 -55.80
C LEU A 383 6.37 -125.21 -55.48
N ALA A 384 6.69 -124.57 -54.34
CA ALA A 384 6.93 -124.86 -52.89
C ALA A 384 8.40 -124.66 -52.37
N ALA A 385 8.70 -124.12 -51.15
CA ALA A 385 7.98 -123.26 -50.17
C ALA A 385 8.89 -122.80 -48.96
N GLN A 386 8.49 -121.73 -48.21
CA GLN A 386 8.82 -121.41 -46.78
C GLN A 386 10.29 -121.01 -46.36
N ALA A 387 10.63 -120.45 -45.17
CA ALA A 387 9.96 -119.56 -44.16
C ALA A 387 10.93 -119.14 -42.98
N LYS A 388 10.43 -118.35 -41.98
CA LYS A 388 10.93 -118.08 -40.57
C LYS A 388 12.03 -116.99 -40.36
N GLN A 389 12.15 -116.25 -39.22
CA GLN A 389 11.31 -116.01 -38.00
C GLN A 389 11.78 -114.76 -37.14
N THR A 390 10.83 -114.06 -36.45
CA THR A 390 10.92 -113.32 -35.12
C THR A 390 11.98 -112.22 -34.82
N SER A 391 11.82 -111.25 -33.88
CA SER A 391 10.64 -110.61 -33.22
C SER A 391 10.96 -109.36 -32.34
N THR A 392 10.20 -108.28 -32.52
CA THR A 392 9.72 -107.20 -31.58
C THR A 392 10.30 -106.96 -30.16
N VAL A 393 10.58 -105.67 -29.81
CA VAL A 393 10.47 -105.03 -28.46
C VAL A 393 9.90 -103.59 -28.59
N GLN A 394 9.60 -102.87 -27.49
CA GLN A 394 8.58 -101.81 -27.35
C GLN A 394 9.03 -100.30 -27.39
N LYS A 395 8.06 -99.39 -27.13
CA LYS A 395 8.03 -97.92 -27.35
C LYS A 395 8.28 -97.02 -26.11
N SER A 396 8.76 -95.80 -26.39
CA SER A 396 8.47 -94.49 -25.73
C SER A 396 9.12 -94.19 -24.36
N ARG A 397 9.42 -92.95 -23.90
CA ARG A 397 8.80 -91.60 -24.05
C ARG A 397 9.70 -90.52 -23.38
N THR A 398 9.34 -89.23 -23.49
CA THR A 398 9.87 -88.03 -22.77
C THR A 398 11.23 -87.47 -23.26
N GLY A 399 11.53 -86.17 -23.14
CA GLY A 399 10.67 -85.01 -22.79
C GLY A 399 11.47 -83.74 -22.39
N ARG A 400 10.79 -82.58 -22.28
CA ARG A 400 11.24 -81.37 -21.53
C ARG A 400 10.02 -80.68 -20.90
N LYS A 401 10.21 -79.90 -19.82
CA LYS A 401 9.14 -79.32 -18.99
C LYS A 401 9.36 -77.83 -18.71
N PHE A 402 8.27 -77.11 -18.47
CA PHE A 402 8.21 -75.93 -17.58
C PHE A 402 7.04 -76.14 -16.61
N ASN A 403 7.15 -75.61 -15.38
CA ASN A 403 6.13 -75.80 -14.34
C ASN A 403 5.16 -74.61 -14.28
N LYS A 404 3.90 -74.89 -13.96
CA LYS A 404 2.84 -73.91 -13.70
C LYS A 404 2.20 -74.22 -12.34
N VAL A 405 1.92 -73.20 -11.55
CA VAL A 405 1.19 -73.31 -10.28
C VAL A 405 -0.16 -72.61 -10.42
N SER A 406 -1.23 -73.25 -9.96
CA SER A 406 -2.59 -72.72 -9.95
C SER A 406 -3.19 -72.92 -8.55
N GLY A 407 -3.82 -71.90 -7.98
CA GLY A 407 -4.42 -71.99 -6.64
C GLY A 407 -5.06 -70.69 -6.17
N ILE A 408 -5.60 -70.69 -4.95
CA ILE A 408 -6.15 -69.48 -4.32
C ILE A 408 -5.00 -68.64 -3.77
N LEU A 409 -5.02 -67.33 -4.04
CA LEU A 409 -4.09 -66.35 -3.47
C LEU A 409 -4.55 -65.89 -2.08
N VAL A 410 -3.64 -65.96 -1.11
CA VAL A 410 -3.86 -65.52 0.28
C VAL A 410 -2.88 -64.39 0.61
N PHE A 411 -3.42 -63.27 1.11
CA PHE A 411 -2.65 -62.09 1.49
C PHE A 411 -3.32 -61.37 2.68
N GLY A 412 -2.63 -61.32 3.82
CA GLY A 412 -3.11 -60.64 5.03
C GLY A 412 -2.50 -61.18 6.33
N GLY A 413 -2.45 -60.34 7.37
CA GLY A 413 -1.99 -60.68 8.72
C GLY A 413 -0.50 -60.38 8.99
N ASN A 414 -0.26 -59.30 9.74
CA ASN A 414 0.94 -58.89 10.52
C ASN A 414 2.39 -59.05 9.98
N ALA A 415 2.63 -59.69 8.83
CA ALA A 415 3.98 -59.98 8.32
C ALA A 415 4.06 -60.02 6.78
N ASN A 416 3.19 -59.27 6.06
CA ASN A 416 3.17 -59.12 4.59
C ASN A 416 3.31 -60.43 3.78
N THR A 417 2.83 -61.56 4.31
CA THR A 417 2.88 -62.84 3.62
C THR A 417 1.88 -62.91 2.47
N CYS A 418 2.39 -63.02 1.24
CA CYS A 418 1.62 -63.46 0.09
C CYS A 418 1.98 -64.91 -0.28
N ALA A 419 0.98 -65.74 -0.55
CA ALA A 419 1.17 -67.12 -0.96
C ALA A 419 0.06 -67.61 -1.91
N ILE A 420 0.40 -68.60 -2.75
CA ILE A 420 -0.56 -69.36 -3.56
C ILE A 420 -0.45 -70.82 -3.14
N ASN A 421 -1.55 -71.41 -2.66
CA ASN A 421 -1.63 -72.80 -2.20
C ASN A 421 -0.46 -73.24 -1.29
N GLY A 422 -0.08 -72.40 -0.33
CA GLY A 422 1.01 -72.65 0.64
C GLY A 422 2.41 -72.22 0.21
N GLN A 423 2.68 -72.02 -1.09
CA GLN A 423 3.98 -71.53 -1.56
C GLN A 423 4.04 -70.00 -1.45
N LYS A 424 5.01 -69.48 -0.67
CA LYS A 424 5.27 -68.04 -0.52
C LYS A 424 5.80 -67.43 -1.81
N ILE A 425 5.37 -66.21 -2.10
CA ILE A 425 5.87 -65.35 -3.19
C ILE A 425 6.15 -63.93 -2.66
N GLU A 426 6.89 -63.13 -3.43
CA GLU A 426 7.24 -61.76 -3.04
C GLU A 426 6.00 -60.85 -2.90
N ALA A 427 5.95 -60.02 -1.85
CA ALA A 427 4.77 -59.25 -1.49
C ALA A 427 4.36 -58.19 -2.54
N SER A 428 5.32 -57.62 -3.27
CA SER A 428 5.11 -56.54 -4.26
C SER A 428 4.12 -56.92 -5.36
N TRP A 429 4.21 -58.16 -5.87
CA TRP A 429 3.32 -58.73 -6.89
C TRP A 429 1.85 -58.73 -6.47
N CYS A 430 1.58 -58.87 -5.18
CA CYS A 430 0.24 -58.97 -4.63
C CYS A 430 -0.37 -57.59 -4.32
N GLN A 431 0.48 -56.62 -3.95
CA GLN A 431 0.05 -55.23 -3.75
C GLN A 431 -0.44 -54.57 -5.05
N SER A 432 0.15 -54.90 -6.20
CA SER A 432 -0.22 -54.30 -7.49
C SER A 432 -1.55 -54.80 -8.09
N ASN A 433 -2.25 -55.75 -7.45
CA ASN A 433 -3.50 -56.34 -7.96
C ASN A 433 -4.65 -56.40 -6.92
N TYR A 434 -4.51 -55.73 -5.77
CA TYR A 434 -5.62 -55.43 -4.86
C TYR A 434 -6.19 -54.05 -5.23
N PRO A 435 -7.52 -53.89 -5.33
CA PRO A 435 -8.52 -54.49 -4.44
C PRO A 435 -9.30 -55.70 -4.99
N SER A 436 -9.06 -56.13 -6.23
CA SER A 436 -9.93 -57.08 -6.95
C SER A 436 -9.36 -58.50 -7.11
N GLY A 437 -8.25 -58.83 -6.43
CA GLY A 437 -7.56 -60.12 -6.45
C GLY A 437 -7.76 -61.02 -5.23
N ALA A 438 -8.49 -60.58 -4.20
CA ALA A 438 -8.69 -61.32 -2.94
C ALA A 438 -9.43 -62.65 -3.15
N ASN A 439 -8.94 -63.74 -2.52
CA ASN A 439 -9.54 -65.08 -2.51
C ASN A 439 -9.84 -65.68 -3.90
N LYS A 440 -9.15 -65.22 -4.95
CA LYS A 440 -9.36 -65.67 -6.34
C LYS A 440 -8.41 -66.76 -6.77
N ALA A 441 -8.84 -67.52 -7.77
CA ALA A 441 -8.01 -68.49 -8.46
C ALA A 441 -6.99 -67.76 -9.35
N CYS A 442 -5.71 -67.94 -9.04
CA CYS A 442 -4.59 -67.33 -9.74
C CYS A 442 -3.70 -68.39 -10.37
N ASP A 443 -3.25 -68.11 -11.60
CA ASP A 443 -2.21 -68.82 -12.31
C ASP A 443 -0.88 -68.06 -12.15
N ALA A 444 0.15 -68.75 -11.66
CA ALA A 444 1.51 -68.24 -11.55
C ALA A 444 2.49 -69.11 -12.36
N VAL A 445 3.38 -68.44 -13.10
CA VAL A 445 4.54 -69.07 -13.75
C VAL A 445 5.78 -68.60 -13.00
N ILE A 446 6.52 -69.57 -12.43
CA ILE A 446 7.68 -69.33 -11.56
C ILE A 446 8.90 -70.02 -12.19
N SER A 447 10.04 -69.34 -12.23
CA SER A 447 11.30 -69.91 -12.72
C SER A 447 11.87 -70.95 -11.74
N ASN A 448 12.82 -71.78 -12.20
CA ASN A 448 13.58 -72.67 -11.32
C ASN A 448 14.45 -71.94 -10.29
N THR A 449 14.56 -70.60 -10.37
CA THR A 449 15.25 -69.72 -9.41
C THR A 449 14.29 -69.04 -8.43
N GLY A 450 13.00 -69.41 -8.42
CA GLY A 450 11.99 -68.88 -7.49
C GLY A 450 11.37 -67.54 -7.87
N VAL A 451 11.78 -66.93 -8.99
CA VAL A 451 11.27 -65.63 -9.45
C VAL A 451 9.95 -65.81 -10.19
N VAL A 452 8.93 -65.01 -9.85
CA VAL A 452 7.64 -64.97 -10.54
C VAL A 452 7.81 -64.26 -11.88
N VAL A 453 7.44 -64.92 -12.98
CA VAL A 453 7.56 -64.39 -14.35
C VAL A 453 6.24 -63.79 -14.83
N SER A 454 5.10 -64.34 -14.37
CA SER A 454 3.78 -63.73 -14.55
C SER A 454 2.78 -64.28 -13.53
N LEU A 455 1.85 -63.42 -13.14
CA LEU A 455 0.70 -63.73 -12.30
C LEU A 455 -0.58 -63.27 -13.02
N ARG A 456 -1.61 -64.12 -13.08
CA ARG A 456 -2.96 -63.76 -13.54
C ARG A 456 -4.01 -64.34 -12.60
N CYS A 457 -4.86 -63.49 -12.04
CA CYS A 457 -6.02 -63.90 -11.23
C CYS A 457 -7.32 -63.69 -12.02
N LYS A 458 -8.33 -64.54 -11.79
CA LYS A 458 -9.68 -64.39 -12.35
C LYS A 458 -10.62 -63.76 -11.33
#